data_AF-A0AA94JWB7-F1
#
_entry.id   AF-A0AA94JWB7-F1
#
_cell.length_a   1.000
_cell.length_b   1.000
_cell.length_c   1.000
_cell.angle_alpha   90.00
_cell.angle_beta   90.00
_cell.angle_gamma   90.00
#
_symmetry.space_group_name_H-M   'P 1'
#
loop_
_entity.id
_entity.type
_entity.pdbx_description
1 polymer ?
#
loop_
_entity_poly.entity_id
_entity_poly.type
_entity_poly.pdbx_seq_one_letter_code
_entity_poly.pdbx_strand_id
1 'polypeptide(L)'
;MDAINLKNYFFYFASFVVIIAGMKMASQVVVILFLAIFISSIFSSVLNLLQRKHFPKIVSYFLLLLIVIALGFMFAYVINISLKDFLGNLPSYEVKLRNLVLNTIHFAQGYGLEIDKAKIMETLNFGSFFGVTTNIIGSISAFLSKFLLVIIGVAFILAESKSFQTKLRVIFRNNAKKLEHFNLFSFNIQKYFVVKTFTSFLTGFIVTIMLTF
;
A
#
# COMPACT_ATOMS: atom_id res chain seq x y z
N MET A 1 -36.26 38.96 -0.42
CA MET A 1 -36.38 37.52 -0.04
C MET A 1 -35.03 36.79 -0.14
N ASP A 2 -33.93 37.51 -0.43
CA ASP A 2 -32.66 36.93 -0.89
C ASP A 2 -31.62 36.71 0.22
N ALA A 3 -31.76 37.41 1.35
CA ALA A 3 -30.82 37.29 2.47
C ALA A 3 -30.86 35.92 3.16
N ILE A 4 -32.03 35.26 3.20
CA ILE A 4 -32.20 33.92 3.80
C ILE A 4 -31.51 32.85 2.94
N ASN A 5 -31.64 32.95 1.61
CA ASN A 5 -30.95 32.05 0.69
C ASN A 5 -29.44 32.25 0.76
N LEU A 6 -28.97 33.51 0.82
CA LEU A 6 -27.54 33.81 0.95
C LEU A 6 -26.95 33.21 2.24
N LYS A 7 -27.63 33.36 3.39
CA LYS A 7 -27.20 32.75 4.66
C LYS A 7 -27.11 31.23 4.57
N ASN A 8 -28.07 30.58 3.90
CA ASN A 8 -28.05 29.13 3.70
C ASN A 8 -26.87 28.71 2.81
N TYR A 9 -26.58 29.44 1.73
CA TYR A 9 -25.40 29.18 0.89
C TYR A 9 -24.09 29.29 1.68
N PHE A 10 -23.92 30.34 2.49
CA PHE A 10 -22.75 30.49 3.35
C PHE A 10 -22.66 29.37 4.41
N PHE A 11 -23.79 28.96 4.98
CA PHE A 11 -23.84 27.86 5.95
C PHE A 11 -23.45 26.51 5.32
N TYR A 12 -23.98 26.19 4.14
CA TYR A 12 -23.60 24.98 3.42
C TYR A 12 -22.13 25.01 2.99
N PHE A 13 -21.63 26.15 2.53
CA PHE A 13 -20.23 26.32 2.16
C PHE A 13 -19.31 26.15 3.38
N ALA A 14 -19.63 26.79 4.50
CA ALA A 14 -18.88 26.63 5.75
C ALA A 14 -18.90 25.17 6.24
N SER A 15 -20.06 24.53 6.23
CA SER A 15 -20.20 23.12 6.62
C SER A 15 -19.38 22.20 5.70
N PHE A 16 -19.40 22.45 4.39
CA PHE A 16 -18.61 21.70 3.42
C PHE A 16 -17.10 21.84 3.67
N VAL A 17 -16.62 23.07 3.90
CA VAL A 17 -15.21 23.34 4.21
C VAL A 17 -14.80 22.64 5.51
N VAL A 18 -15.62 22.70 6.56
CA VAL A 18 -15.34 22.02 7.84
C VAL A 18 -15.29 20.50 7.68
N ILE A 19 -16.21 19.91 6.91
CA ILE A 19 -16.20 18.47 6.62
C ILE A 19 -14.93 18.08 5.87
N ILE A 20 -14.54 18.83 4.83
CA ILE A 20 -13.32 18.55 4.07
C ILE A 20 -12.08 18.73 4.93
N ALA A 21 -12.00 19.79 5.74
CA ALA A 21 -10.89 20.02 6.66
C ALA A 21 -10.79 18.89 7.69
N GLY A 22 -11.92 18.46 8.26
CA GLY A 22 -12.00 17.31 9.16
C GLY A 22 -11.54 16.01 8.48
N MET A 23 -12.00 15.74 7.27
CA MET A 23 -11.55 14.59 6.48
C MET A 23 -10.07 14.66 6.13
N LYS A 24 -9.52 15.84 5.81
CA LYS A 24 -8.09 16.05 5.54
C LYS A 24 -7.25 15.77 6.78
N MET A 25 -7.68 16.24 7.96
CA MET A 25 -7.03 15.93 9.23
C MET A 25 -7.10 14.44 9.56
N ALA A 26 -8.24 13.79 9.28
CA ALA A 26 -8.41 12.36 9.47
C ALA A 26 -7.84 11.50 8.33
N SER A 27 -7.22 12.11 7.31
CA SER A 27 -6.86 11.43 6.05
C SER A 27 -6.01 10.18 6.29
N GLN A 28 -5.07 10.22 7.24
CA GLN A 28 -4.23 9.07 7.57
C GLN A 28 -5.07 7.86 8.01
N VAL A 29 -6.05 8.06 8.91
CA VAL A 29 -6.92 7.00 9.40
C VAL A 29 -7.89 6.56 8.31
N VAL A 30 -8.48 7.52 7.59
CA VAL A 30 -9.42 7.27 6.50
C VAL A 30 -8.77 6.41 5.41
N VAL A 31 -7.54 6.74 4.98
CA VAL A 31 -6.79 5.97 3.98
C VAL A 31 -6.51 4.56 4.46
N ILE A 32 -6.05 4.38 5.72
CA ILE A 32 -5.79 3.05 6.29
C ILE A 32 -7.06 2.22 6.32
N LEU A 33 -8.18 2.81 6.74
CA LEU A 33 -9.48 2.14 6.81
C LEU A 33 -9.99 1.72 5.43
N PHE A 34 -9.92 2.61 4.43
CA PHE A 34 -10.29 2.27 3.06
C PHE A 34 -9.41 1.17 2.48
N LEU A 35 -8.09 1.24 2.72
CA LEU A 35 -7.17 0.19 2.27
C LEU A 35 -7.49 -1.15 2.93
N ALA A 36 -7.83 -1.14 4.23
CA ALA A 36 -8.19 -2.33 4.96
C ALA A 36 -9.51 -2.94 4.44
N ILE A 37 -10.54 -2.13 4.17
CA ILE A 37 -11.80 -2.59 3.56
C ILE A 37 -11.53 -3.21 2.19
N PHE A 38 -10.69 -2.56 1.39
CA PHE A 38 -10.37 -2.99 0.04
C PHE A 38 -9.64 -4.34 0.03
N ILE A 39 -8.57 -4.46 0.83
CA ILE A 39 -7.82 -5.70 1.00
C ILE A 39 -8.71 -6.81 1.57
N SER A 40 -9.57 -6.48 2.55
CA SER A 40 -10.54 -7.41 3.11
C SER A 40 -11.51 -7.93 2.04
N SER A 41 -11.99 -7.08 1.14
CA SER A 41 -12.87 -7.48 0.03
C SER A 41 -12.18 -8.46 -0.92
N ILE A 42 -10.89 -8.28 -1.19
CA ILE A 42 -10.09 -9.25 -1.97
C ILE A 42 -10.04 -10.60 -1.24
N PHE A 43 -9.69 -10.60 0.05
CA PHE A 43 -9.63 -11.81 0.86
C PHE A 43 -11.01 -12.47 1.07
N SER A 44 -12.10 -11.71 1.00
CA SER A 44 -13.45 -12.27 1.01
C SER A 44 -13.71 -13.21 -0.16
N SER A 45 -13.14 -12.94 -1.34
CA SER A 45 -13.20 -13.88 -2.47
C SER A 45 -12.47 -15.20 -2.16
N VAL A 46 -11.30 -15.11 -1.51
CA VAL A 46 -10.54 -16.29 -1.04
C VAL A 46 -11.34 -17.07 0.01
N LEU A 47 -11.99 -16.37 0.94
CA LEU A 47 -12.85 -16.97 1.96
C LEU A 47 -14.01 -17.74 1.33
N ASN A 48 -14.65 -17.18 0.30
CA ASN A 48 -15.76 -17.83 -0.41
C ASN A 48 -15.29 -19.12 -1.10
N LEU A 49 -14.09 -19.14 -1.68
CA LEU A 49 -13.48 -20.35 -2.25
C LEU A 49 -13.22 -21.41 -1.17
N LEU A 50 -12.74 -21.01 0.00
CA LEU A 50 -12.51 -21.92 1.13
C LEU A 50 -13.82 -22.52 1.67
N GLN A 51 -14.87 -21.71 1.79
CA GLN A 51 -16.18 -22.15 2.28
C GLN A 51 -16.89 -23.09 1.29
N ARG A 52 -16.66 -22.92 -0.02
CA ARG A 52 -17.15 -23.87 -1.03
C ARG A 52 -16.55 -25.27 -0.87
N LYS A 53 -15.40 -25.40 -0.21
CA LYS A 53 -14.71 -26.66 0.07
C LYS A 53 -15.14 -27.32 1.39
N HIS A 54 -16.35 -27.02 1.87
CA HIS A 54 -16.99 -27.56 3.10
C HIS A 54 -16.34 -27.18 4.45
N PHE A 55 -15.44 -26.21 4.51
CA PHE A 55 -14.91 -25.76 5.80
C PHE A 55 -15.98 -25.01 6.63
N PRO A 56 -16.09 -25.28 7.95
CA PRO A 56 -17.00 -24.55 8.82
C PRO A 56 -16.59 -23.08 8.89
N LYS A 57 -17.58 -22.18 8.79
CA LYS A 57 -17.37 -20.74 8.59
C LYS A 57 -16.36 -20.13 9.57
N ILE A 58 -16.42 -20.48 10.85
CA ILE A 58 -15.54 -19.96 11.91
C ILE A 58 -14.08 -20.32 11.63
N VAL A 59 -13.82 -21.56 11.21
CA VAL A 59 -12.47 -22.03 10.87
C VAL A 59 -11.94 -21.32 9.63
N SER A 60 -12.78 -21.08 8.62
CA SER A 60 -12.37 -20.32 7.42
C SER A 60 -11.93 -18.90 7.76
N TYR A 61 -12.64 -18.19 8.64
CA TYR A 61 -12.24 -16.84 9.06
C TYR A 61 -10.96 -16.84 9.88
N PHE A 62 -10.82 -17.77 10.83
CA PHE A 62 -9.62 -17.87 11.67
C PHE A 62 -8.38 -18.23 10.85
N LEU A 63 -8.51 -19.17 9.92
CA LEU A 63 -7.43 -19.56 9.02
C LEU A 63 -7.02 -18.40 8.11
N LEU A 64 -7.99 -17.66 7.57
CA LEU A 64 -7.71 -16.48 6.75
C LEU A 64 -7.02 -15.37 7.54
N LEU A 65 -7.45 -15.13 8.78
CA LEU A 65 -6.80 -14.19 9.71
C LEU A 65 -5.33 -14.56 9.90
N LEU A 66 -5.05 -15.84 10.18
CA LEU A 66 -3.68 -16.35 10.31
C LEU A 66 -2.87 -16.15 9.04
N ILE A 67 -3.44 -16.41 7.87
CA ILE A 67 -2.77 -16.20 6.58
C ILE A 67 -2.39 -14.72 6.39
N VAL A 68 -3.31 -13.78 6.67
CA VAL A 68 -3.05 -12.34 6.53
C VAL A 68 -1.92 -11.90 7.46
N ILE A 69 -1.95 -12.36 8.72
CA ILE A 69 -0.91 -12.06 9.70
C ILE A 69 0.44 -12.66 9.28
N ALA A 70 0.45 -13.93 8.85
CA ALA A 70 1.66 -14.61 8.40
C ALA A 70 2.28 -13.93 7.18
N LEU A 71 1.47 -13.52 6.19
CA LEU A 71 1.94 -12.74 5.04
C LEU A 71 2.54 -11.40 5.49
N GLY A 72 1.89 -10.71 6.43
CA GLY A 72 2.40 -9.46 6.99
C GLY A 72 3.78 -9.63 7.64
N PHE A 73 3.97 -10.68 8.45
CA PHE A 73 5.26 -11.01 9.04
C PHE A 73 6.29 -11.43 7.99
N MET A 74 5.90 -12.21 6.97
CA MET A 74 6.77 -12.57 5.86
C MET A 74 7.31 -11.33 5.15
N PHE A 75 6.44 -10.35 4.83
CA PHE A 75 6.87 -9.09 4.23
C PHE A 75 7.83 -8.31 5.13
N ALA A 76 7.51 -8.18 6.42
CA ALA A 76 8.39 -7.51 7.38
C ALA A 76 9.77 -8.18 7.47
N TYR A 77 9.80 -9.51 7.43
CA TYR A 77 11.02 -10.31 7.45
C TYR A 77 11.86 -10.13 6.19
N VAL A 78 11.25 -10.20 5.00
CA VAL A 78 11.96 -9.96 3.73
C VAL A 78 12.56 -8.56 3.70
N ILE A 79 11.80 -7.54 4.12
CA ILE A 79 12.29 -6.17 4.21
C ILE A 79 13.48 -6.07 5.17
N ASN A 80 13.41 -6.74 6.32
CA ASN A 80 14.50 -6.76 7.30
C ASN A 80 15.79 -7.36 6.71
N ILE A 81 15.68 -8.48 6.00
CA ILE A 81 16.82 -9.09 5.29
C ILE A 81 17.36 -8.13 4.22
N SER A 82 16.49 -7.60 3.35
CA SER A 82 16.92 -6.67 2.30
C SER A 82 17.59 -5.42 2.86
N LEU A 83 17.13 -4.91 4.00
CA LEU A 83 17.78 -3.81 4.70
C LEU A 83 19.16 -4.21 5.22
N LYS A 84 19.27 -5.37 5.89
CA LYS A 84 20.55 -5.86 6.40
C LYS A 84 21.56 -6.06 5.28
N ASP A 85 21.13 -6.65 4.17
CA ASP A 85 21.98 -6.86 2.99
C ASP A 85 22.38 -5.53 2.35
N PHE A 86 21.46 -4.58 2.25
CA PHE A 86 21.76 -3.24 1.75
C PHE A 86 22.82 -2.53 2.61
N LEU A 87 22.66 -2.56 3.94
CA LEU A 87 23.59 -1.97 4.89
C LEU A 87 24.96 -2.66 4.87
N GLY A 88 24.98 -4.00 4.77
CA GLY A 88 26.22 -4.77 4.67
C GLY A 88 26.98 -4.53 3.37
N ASN A 89 26.27 -4.27 2.27
CA ASN A 89 26.85 -3.99 0.96
C ASN A 89 27.08 -2.50 0.68
N LEU A 90 26.77 -1.61 1.65
CA LEU A 90 26.92 -0.17 1.51
C LEU A 90 28.32 0.26 1.02
N PRO A 91 29.43 -0.27 1.57
CA PRO A 91 30.78 0.09 1.11
C PRO A 91 31.03 -0.33 -0.36
N SER A 92 30.48 -1.47 -0.78
CA SER A 92 30.58 -1.95 -2.16
C SER A 92 29.79 -1.06 -3.12
N TYR A 93 28.59 -0.63 -2.70
CA TYR A 93 27.80 0.33 -3.48
C TYR A 93 28.49 1.68 -3.61
N GLU A 94 29.10 2.18 -2.54
CA GLU A 94 29.91 3.41 -2.56
C GLU A 94 31.04 3.34 -3.60
N VAL A 95 31.83 2.26 -3.62
CA VAL A 95 32.91 2.08 -4.61
C VAL A 95 32.36 2.04 -6.03
N LYS A 96 31.25 1.33 -6.27
CA LYS A 96 30.61 1.27 -7.60
C LYS A 96 30.11 2.63 -8.05
N LEU A 97 29.50 3.39 -7.15
CA LEU A 97 29.02 4.76 -7.41
C LEU A 97 30.18 5.70 -7.72
N ARG A 98 31.26 5.63 -6.93
CA ARG A 98 32.49 6.39 -7.18
C ARG A 98 33.05 6.09 -8.56
N ASN A 99 33.15 4.81 -8.92
CA ASN A 99 33.65 4.40 -10.24
C ASN A 99 32.74 4.87 -11.38
N LEU A 100 31.42 4.83 -11.20
CA LEU A 100 30.46 5.38 -12.18
C LEU A 100 30.66 6.87 -12.40
N VAL A 101 30.83 7.64 -11.31
CA VAL A 101 31.10 9.08 -11.41
C VAL A 101 32.43 9.34 -12.09
N LEU A 102 33.49 8.62 -11.70
CA LEU A 102 34.81 8.76 -12.32
C LEU A 102 34.78 8.44 -13.83
N ASN A 103 34.09 7.36 -14.22
CA ASN A 103 33.91 7.01 -15.64
C ASN A 103 33.12 8.07 -16.40
N THR A 104 32.09 8.65 -15.76
CA THR A 104 31.30 9.73 -16.36
C THR A 104 32.14 10.99 -16.57
N ILE A 105 32.97 11.36 -15.58
CA ILE A 105 33.91 12.48 -15.72
C ILE A 105 34.91 12.20 -16.83
N HIS A 106 35.47 10.98 -16.91
CA HIS A 106 36.40 10.60 -17.96
C HIS A 106 35.76 10.67 -19.35
N PHE A 107 34.52 10.23 -19.50
CA PHE A 107 33.77 10.35 -20.75
C PHE A 107 33.58 11.82 -21.14
N ALA A 108 33.19 12.68 -20.20
CA ALA A 108 33.00 14.11 -20.45
C ALA A 108 34.31 14.84 -20.79
N GLN A 109 35.43 14.48 -20.13
CA GLN A 109 36.76 14.97 -20.48
C GLN A 109 37.19 14.58 -21.89
N GLY A 110 36.74 13.41 -22.38
CA GLY A 110 36.94 12.98 -23.76
C GLY A 110 36.28 13.88 -24.81
N TYR A 111 35.29 14.70 -24.43
CA TYR A 111 34.67 15.72 -25.29
C TYR A 111 35.28 17.13 -25.12
N GLY A 112 36.41 17.25 -24.41
CA GLY A 112 37.13 18.52 -24.23
C GLY A 112 36.65 19.39 -23.05
N LEU A 113 35.82 18.84 -22.16
CA LEU A 113 35.40 19.54 -20.94
C LEU A 113 36.42 19.34 -19.82
N GLU A 114 37.09 20.41 -19.40
CA GLU A 114 37.96 20.37 -18.22
C GLU A 114 37.10 20.36 -16.93
N ILE A 115 37.00 19.17 -16.35
CA ILE A 115 36.26 18.94 -15.11
C ILE A 115 37.25 18.70 -13.97
N ASP A 116 37.13 19.49 -12.90
CA ASP A 116 37.87 19.30 -11.66
C ASP A 116 37.34 18.09 -10.88
N LYS A 117 38.08 16.98 -10.97
CA LYS A 117 37.79 15.72 -10.29
C LYS A 117 37.79 15.86 -8.77
N ALA A 118 38.70 16.68 -8.23
CA ALA A 118 38.89 16.83 -6.79
C ALA A 118 37.67 17.53 -6.18
N LYS A 119 37.20 18.60 -6.82
CA LYS A 119 36.01 19.33 -6.38
C LYS A 119 34.74 18.49 -6.41
N ILE A 120 34.56 17.65 -7.44
CA ILE A 120 33.39 16.75 -7.51
C ILE A 120 33.48 15.65 -6.44
N MET A 121 34.65 15.05 -6.22
CA MET A 121 34.82 14.03 -5.18
C MET A 121 34.71 14.61 -3.77
N GLU A 122 35.11 15.86 -3.55
CA GLU A 122 34.95 16.57 -2.28
C GLU A 122 33.48 16.89 -1.99
N THR A 123 32.70 17.28 -3.02
CA THR A 123 31.24 17.47 -2.88
C THR A 123 30.48 16.16 -2.70
N LEU A 124 30.96 15.07 -3.33
CA LEU A 124 30.50 13.71 -3.09
C LEU A 124 31.18 13.16 -1.83
N ASN A 125 30.96 13.82 -0.70
CA ASN A 125 31.51 13.39 0.56
C ASN A 125 30.77 12.12 1.03
N PHE A 126 31.31 10.95 0.70
CA PHE A 126 30.69 9.65 0.99
C PHE A 126 30.50 9.38 2.50
N GLY A 127 31.12 10.17 3.38
CA GLY A 127 30.83 10.16 4.82
C GLY A 127 29.37 10.58 5.16
N SER A 128 28.70 11.29 4.25
CA SER A 128 27.28 11.67 4.39
C SER A 128 26.28 10.57 4.03
N PHE A 129 26.74 9.39 3.58
CA PHE A 129 25.87 8.24 3.33
C PHE A 129 25.18 7.74 4.60
N PHE A 130 25.72 8.04 5.78
CA PHE A 130 25.01 7.83 7.04
C PHE A 130 23.66 8.55 7.08
N GLY A 131 23.56 9.79 6.57
CA GLY A 131 22.31 10.54 6.52
C GLY A 131 21.29 9.98 5.53
N VAL A 132 21.76 9.51 4.37
CA VAL A 132 20.89 8.81 3.40
C VAL A 132 20.39 7.49 3.99
N THR A 133 21.28 6.76 4.65
CA THR A 133 20.98 5.48 5.30
C THR A 133 19.96 5.64 6.42
N THR A 134 20.12 6.63 7.31
CA THR A 134 19.15 6.90 8.39
C THR A 134 17.80 7.32 7.84
N ASN A 135 17.76 8.11 6.76
CA ASN A 135 16.51 8.49 6.09
C ASN A 135 15.81 7.29 5.44
N ILE A 136 16.57 6.38 4.82
CA ILE A 136 16.04 5.12 4.27
C ILE A 136 15.46 4.28 5.41
N ILE A 137 16.23 4.04 6.48
CA ILE A 137 15.78 3.28 7.65
C ILE A 137 14.52 3.91 8.25
N GLY A 138 14.51 5.22 8.44
CA GLY A 138 13.35 5.97 8.95
C GLY A 138 12.13 5.84 8.04
N SER A 139 12.33 5.87 6.72
CA SER A 139 11.25 5.71 5.73
C SER A 139 10.69 4.29 5.72
N ILE A 140 11.54 3.26 5.77
CA ILE A 140 11.07 1.87 5.90
C ILE A 140 10.36 1.68 7.24
N SER A 141 10.90 2.22 8.33
CA SER A 141 10.27 2.13 9.66
C SER A 141 8.87 2.76 9.65
N ALA A 142 8.74 3.97 9.12
CA ALA A 142 7.46 4.67 8.99
C ALA A 142 6.48 3.90 8.07
N PHE A 143 6.97 3.32 6.98
CA PHE A 143 6.17 2.44 6.12
C PHE A 143 5.70 1.20 6.87
N LEU A 144 6.59 0.53 7.61
CA LEU A 144 6.28 -0.68 8.36
C LEU A 144 5.25 -0.42 9.46
N SER A 145 5.35 0.71 10.17
CA SER A 145 4.33 1.14 11.12
C SER A 145 2.96 1.33 10.47
N LYS A 146 2.91 2.01 9.31
CA LYS A 146 1.65 2.18 8.56
C LYS A 146 1.11 0.85 8.03
N PHE A 147 1.98 0.00 7.51
CA PHE A 147 1.64 -1.32 7.01
C PHE A 147 1.07 -2.21 8.12
N LEU A 148 1.68 -2.20 9.30
CA LEU A 148 1.17 -2.92 10.47
C LEU A 148 -0.24 -2.47 10.84
N LEU A 149 -0.51 -1.16 10.86
CA LEU A 149 -1.85 -0.62 11.12
C LEU A 149 -2.87 -1.11 10.08
N VAL A 150 -2.47 -1.18 8.81
CA VAL A 150 -3.33 -1.72 7.74
C VAL A 150 -3.60 -3.20 7.98
N ILE A 151 -2.60 -4.02 8.31
CA ILE A 151 -2.77 -5.45 8.60
C ILE A 151 -3.70 -5.66 9.79
N ILE A 152 -3.52 -4.91 10.88
CA ILE A 152 -4.41 -4.93 12.05
C ILE A 152 -5.83 -4.53 11.64
N GLY A 153 -5.99 -3.49 10.82
CA GLY A 153 -7.29 -3.06 10.30
C GLY A 153 -7.97 -4.14 9.47
N VAL A 154 -7.24 -4.79 8.57
CA VAL A 154 -7.74 -5.91 7.75
C VAL A 154 -8.18 -7.06 8.65
N ALA A 155 -7.35 -7.42 9.64
CA ALA A 155 -7.64 -8.47 10.60
C ALA A 155 -8.93 -8.19 11.38
N PHE A 156 -9.11 -6.96 11.86
CA PHE A 156 -10.32 -6.53 12.57
C PHE A 156 -11.57 -6.58 11.69
N ILE A 157 -11.49 -6.04 10.45
CA ILE A 157 -12.61 -6.07 9.49
C ILE A 157 -12.99 -7.50 9.13
N LEU A 158 -12.01 -8.39 8.92
CA LEU A 158 -12.26 -9.80 8.64
C LEU A 158 -12.96 -10.48 9.82
N ALA A 159 -12.46 -10.25 11.04
CA ALA A 159 -13.02 -10.82 12.26
C ALA A 159 -14.46 -10.34 12.52
N GLU A 160 -14.75 -9.06 12.26
CA GLU A 160 -16.10 -8.51 12.45
C GLU A 160 -17.04 -8.79 11.27
N SER A 161 -16.55 -9.22 10.10
CA SER A 161 -17.35 -9.29 8.86
C SER A 161 -18.69 -10.05 9.00
N LYS A 162 -18.74 -11.14 9.78
CA LYS A 162 -19.99 -11.89 10.05
C LYS A 162 -20.98 -11.07 10.91
N SER A 163 -20.48 -10.41 11.93
CA SER A 163 -21.27 -9.52 12.80
C SER A 163 -21.75 -8.30 12.02
N PHE A 164 -20.87 -7.74 11.18
CA PHE A 164 -21.15 -6.59 10.33
C PHE A 164 -22.28 -6.84 9.34
N GLN A 165 -22.30 -7.99 8.65
CA GLN A 165 -23.43 -8.35 7.76
C GLN A 165 -24.76 -8.46 8.52
N THR A 166 -24.72 -8.99 9.75
CA THR A 166 -25.91 -9.10 10.60
C THR A 166 -26.41 -7.72 11.01
N LYS A 167 -25.52 -6.86 11.53
CA LYS A 167 -25.81 -5.47 11.91
C LYS A 167 -26.37 -4.65 10.74
N LEU A 168 -25.75 -4.77 9.55
CA LEU A 168 -26.20 -4.09 8.35
C LEU A 168 -27.62 -4.50 7.93
N ARG A 169 -27.96 -5.79 7.96
CA ARG A 169 -29.32 -6.25 7.63
C ARG A 169 -30.37 -5.70 8.59
N VAL A 170 -30.03 -5.53 9.87
CA VAL A 170 -30.93 -4.93 10.86
C VAL A 170 -31.12 -3.43 10.58
N ILE A 171 -30.04 -2.69 10.30
CA ILE A 171 -30.09 -1.24 10.03
C ILE A 171 -30.82 -0.93 8.71
N PHE A 172 -30.58 -1.73 7.67
CA PHE A 172 -31.15 -1.51 6.32
C PHE A 172 -32.45 -2.28 6.07
N ARG A 173 -33.11 -2.79 7.12
CA ARG A 173 -34.36 -3.57 7.00
C ARG A 173 -35.45 -2.85 6.19
N ASN A 174 -35.43 -1.52 6.15
CA ASN A 174 -36.39 -0.68 5.41
C ASN A 174 -35.92 -0.18 4.04
N ASN A 175 -34.69 -0.51 3.60
CA ASN A 175 -34.07 0.00 2.36
C ASN A 175 -33.31 -1.12 1.61
N ALA A 176 -34.00 -2.21 1.28
CA ALA A 176 -33.42 -3.40 0.63
C ALA A 176 -32.60 -3.07 -0.65
N LYS A 177 -33.01 -2.07 -1.43
CA LYS A 177 -32.30 -1.64 -2.65
C LYS A 177 -30.87 -1.15 -2.38
N LYS A 178 -30.61 -0.48 -1.24
CA LYS A 178 -29.25 -0.01 -0.89
C LYS A 178 -28.31 -1.16 -0.53
N LEU A 179 -28.84 -2.22 0.07
CA LEU A 179 -28.07 -3.43 0.39
C LEU A 179 -27.66 -4.19 -0.89
N GLU A 180 -28.53 -4.20 -1.90
CA GLU A 180 -28.26 -4.79 -3.21
C GLU A 180 -27.12 -4.08 -3.94
N HIS A 181 -27.13 -2.73 -3.99
CA HIS A 181 -26.04 -1.97 -4.58
C HIS A 181 -24.69 -2.19 -3.88
N PHE A 182 -24.67 -2.31 -2.55
CA PHE A 182 -23.44 -2.60 -1.80
C PHE A 182 -22.86 -3.99 -2.14
N ASN A 183 -23.72 -5.01 -2.26
CA ASN A 183 -23.32 -6.35 -2.66
C ASN A 183 -22.82 -6.37 -4.11
N LEU A 184 -23.49 -5.66 -5.02
CA LEU A 184 -23.08 -5.54 -6.43
C LEU A 184 -21.71 -4.86 -6.54
N PHE A 185 -21.49 -3.78 -5.78
CA PHE A 185 -20.19 -3.09 -5.72
C PHE A 185 -19.08 -4.01 -5.22
N SER A 186 -19.32 -4.73 -4.12
CA SER A 186 -18.36 -5.69 -3.57
C SER A 186 -18.04 -6.82 -4.57
N PHE A 187 -19.05 -7.35 -5.25
CA PHE A 187 -18.90 -8.37 -6.29
C PHE A 187 -18.10 -7.85 -7.48
N ASN A 188 -18.37 -6.64 -7.95
CA ASN A 188 -17.66 -6.02 -9.07
C ASN A 188 -16.18 -5.79 -8.75
N ILE A 189 -15.86 -5.34 -7.53
CA ILE A 189 -14.48 -5.23 -7.05
C ILE A 189 -13.80 -6.59 -7.09
N GLN A 190 -14.42 -7.62 -6.52
CA GLN A 190 -13.85 -8.98 -6.48
C GLN A 190 -13.61 -9.52 -7.90
N LYS A 191 -14.59 -9.37 -8.80
CA LYS A 191 -14.47 -9.80 -10.21
C LYS A 191 -13.33 -9.09 -10.93
N TYR A 192 -13.21 -7.77 -10.76
CA TYR A 192 -12.11 -7.00 -11.34
C TYR A 192 -10.76 -7.50 -10.84
N PHE A 193 -10.64 -7.80 -9.55
CA PHE A 193 -9.40 -8.33 -8.98
C PHE A 193 -9.01 -9.69 -9.52
N VAL A 194 -9.96 -10.63 -9.62
CA VAL A 194 -9.68 -11.96 -10.18
C VAL A 194 -9.18 -11.84 -11.62
N VAL A 195 -9.85 -11.01 -12.44
CA VAL A 195 -9.42 -10.74 -13.82
C VAL A 195 -8.02 -10.14 -13.84
N LYS A 196 -7.76 -9.09 -13.05
CA LYS A 196 -6.46 -8.40 -13.05
C LYS A 196 -5.32 -9.28 -12.56
N THR A 197 -5.55 -10.10 -11.54
CA THR A 197 -4.56 -11.06 -11.04
C THR A 197 -4.26 -12.11 -12.10
N PHE A 198 -5.28 -12.66 -12.77
CA PHE A 198 -5.07 -13.65 -13.82
C PHE A 198 -4.35 -13.07 -15.04
N THR A 199 -4.73 -11.87 -15.50
CA THR A 199 -4.06 -11.21 -16.62
C THR A 199 -2.62 -10.84 -16.29
N SER A 200 -2.35 -10.35 -15.07
CA SER A 200 -0.99 -10.01 -14.63
C SER A 200 -0.12 -11.25 -14.49
N PHE A 201 -0.69 -12.33 -13.95
CA PHE A 201 -0.01 -13.62 -13.86
C PHE A 201 0.33 -14.17 -15.26
N LEU A 202 -0.63 -14.14 -16.18
CA LEU A 202 -0.43 -14.59 -17.56
C LEU A 202 0.64 -13.75 -18.27
N THR A 203 0.62 -12.43 -18.09
CA THR A 203 1.62 -11.52 -18.65
C THR A 203 3.01 -11.85 -18.10
N GLY A 204 3.14 -12.00 -16.78
CA GLY A 204 4.39 -12.38 -16.13
C GLY A 204 4.89 -13.74 -16.60
N PHE A 205 3.99 -14.72 -16.75
CA PHE A 205 4.33 -16.05 -17.24
C PHE A 205 4.87 -16.02 -18.67
N ILE A 206 4.21 -15.27 -19.57
CA ILE A 206 4.68 -15.09 -20.95
C ILE A 206 6.06 -14.44 -20.98
N VAL A 207 6.27 -13.37 -20.20
CA VAL A 207 7.58 -12.69 -20.13
C VAL A 207 8.67 -13.62 -19.61
N THR A 208 8.40 -14.43 -18.57
CA THR A 208 9.36 -15.41 -18.05
C THR A 208 9.73 -16.44 -19.10
N ILE A 209 8.76 -16.95 -19.87
CA ILE A 209 9.03 -17.88 -20.97
C ILE A 209 9.91 -17.21 -22.03
N MET A 210 9.59 -15.97 -22.42
CA MET A 210 10.38 -15.22 -23.41
C MET A 210 11.79 -14.92 -22.95
N LEU A 211 12.01 -14.72 -21.64
CA LEU A 211 13.35 -14.44 -21.10
C LEU A 211 14.19 -15.71 -20.89
N THR A 212 13.54 -16.88 -20.86
CA THR A 212 14.21 -18.18 -20.70
C THR A 212 14.65 -18.75 -22.06
N PHE A 213 14.12 -18.24 -23.17
CA PHE A 213 14.49 -18.59 -24.54
C PHE A 213 15.39 -17.52 -25.15
#